data_AF-A0A1X7SUC1-F1
#
_entry.id   AF-A0A1X7SUC1-F1
#
_cell.length_a   1.000
_cell.length_b   1.000
_cell.length_c   1.000
_cell.angle_alpha   90.00
_cell.angle_beta   90.00
_cell.angle_gamma   90.00
#
_symmetry.space_group_name_H-M   'P 1'
#
loop_
_entity.id
_entity.type
_entity.pdbx_description
1 polymer ?
#
loop_
_entity_poly.entity_id
_entity_poly.type
_entity_poly.pdbx_seq_one_letter_code
_entity_poly.pdbx_strand_id
1 'polypeptide(L)'
;NPKNILRTHSDKLTKAISTNLYRVSESLYAEGLIPPDTKDEVFAGATGLNDFRKSSQLVNVLQKLLEASVNPEQYLIDICHVLTKQQHRTLTDIATSILHWLGKCVFVHCQ
;
A
#
# COMPACT_ATOMS: atom_id res chain seq x y z
N ASN A 1 13.99 -7.87 -5.47
CA ASN A 1 12.83 -8.77 -5.29
C ASN A 1 11.68 -7.95 -4.66
N PRO A 2 10.57 -7.70 -5.39
CA PRO A 2 9.43 -6.89 -4.94
C PRO A 2 8.87 -7.28 -3.57
N LYS A 3 8.74 -8.58 -3.28
CA LYS A 3 8.25 -9.10 -1.98
C LYS A 3 9.12 -8.60 -0.83
N ASN A 4 10.44 -8.74 -0.97
CA ASN A 4 11.38 -8.31 0.07
C ASN A 4 11.34 -6.79 0.26
N ILE A 5 11.14 -6.02 -0.82
CA ILE A 5 11.06 -4.56 -0.76
C ILE A 5 9.82 -4.15 0.04
N LEU A 6 8.64 -4.67 -0.30
CA LEU A 6 7.39 -4.34 0.41
C LEU A 6 7.48 -4.77 1.88
N ARG A 7 8.05 -5.95 2.16
CA ARG A 7 8.27 -6.45 3.53
C ARG A 7 9.17 -5.53 4.36
N THR A 8 10.26 -5.02 3.80
CA THR A 8 11.17 -4.09 4.50
C THR A 8 10.47 -2.77 4.85
N HIS A 9 9.48 -2.35 4.08
CA HIS A 9 8.73 -1.11 4.31
C HIS A 9 7.44 -1.32 5.12
N SER A 10 7.09 -2.56 5.49
CA SER A 10 5.74 -2.90 5.97
C SER A 10 5.35 -2.20 7.27
N ASP A 11 6.28 -2.05 8.22
CA ASP A 11 6.02 -1.35 9.49
C ASP A 11 5.69 0.14 9.25
N LYS A 12 6.54 0.84 8.48
CA LYS A 12 6.32 2.25 8.14
C LYS A 12 5.05 2.44 7.32
N LEU A 13 4.82 1.55 6.35
CA LEU A 13 3.63 1.57 5.50
C LEU A 13 2.36 1.36 6.34
N THR A 14 2.37 0.39 7.26
CA THR A 14 1.24 0.14 8.17
C THR A 14 0.90 1.37 9.00
N LYS A 15 1.91 2.01 9.59
CA LYS A 15 1.73 3.24 10.38
C LYS A 15 1.13 4.36 9.53
N ALA A 16 1.70 4.61 8.34
CA ALA A 16 1.24 5.67 7.46
C ALA A 16 -0.15 5.41 6.84
N ILE A 17 -0.50 4.16 6.55
CA ILE A 17 -1.85 3.80 6.10
C ILE A 17 -2.84 3.97 7.25
N SER A 18 -2.49 3.66 8.49
CA SER A 18 -3.43 3.76 9.62
C SER A 18 -3.96 5.18 9.86
N THR A 19 -3.22 6.22 9.46
CA THR A 19 -3.67 7.62 9.54
C THR A 19 -4.56 8.04 8.37
N ASN A 20 -4.67 7.20 7.32
CA ASN A 20 -5.44 7.49 6.10
C ASN A 20 -6.14 6.24 5.54
N LEU A 21 -6.54 5.33 6.44
CA LEU A 21 -6.89 3.94 6.13
C LEU A 21 -8.02 3.83 5.11
N TYR A 22 -9.12 4.56 5.36
CA TYR A 22 -10.33 4.46 4.55
C TYR A 22 -10.09 4.97 3.12
N ARG A 23 -9.43 6.12 2.94
CA ARG A 23 -9.13 6.69 1.61
C ARG A 23 -8.16 5.82 0.81
N VAL A 24 -7.12 5.30 1.46
CA VAL A 24 -6.19 4.37 0.83
C VAL A 24 -6.92 3.11 0.38
N SER A 25 -7.76 2.54 1.25
CA SER A 25 -8.52 1.31 0.94
C SER A 25 -9.49 1.52 -0.22
N GLU A 26 -10.20 2.65 -0.26
CA GLU A 26 -11.05 2.99 -1.41
C GLU A 26 -10.27 3.13 -2.71
N SER A 27 -9.11 3.78 -2.67
CA SER A 27 -8.27 3.99 -3.85
C SER A 27 -7.66 2.69 -4.36
N LEU A 28 -7.19 1.82 -3.46
CA LEU A 28 -6.69 0.49 -3.82
C LEU A 28 -7.80 -0.36 -4.45
N TYR A 29 -9.01 -0.29 -3.90
CA TYR A 29 -10.16 -1.01 -4.45
C TYR A 29 -10.56 -0.47 -5.83
N ALA A 30 -10.60 0.86 -6.00
CA ALA A 30 -10.95 1.49 -7.28
C ALA A 30 -9.98 1.11 -8.41
N GLU A 31 -8.70 0.92 -8.10
CA GLU A 31 -7.67 0.47 -9.05
C GLU A 31 -7.60 -1.07 -9.17
N GLY A 32 -8.50 -1.81 -8.53
CA GLY A 32 -8.55 -3.28 -8.61
C GLY A 32 -7.39 -4.00 -7.90
N LEU A 33 -6.65 -3.31 -7.02
CA LEU A 33 -5.50 -3.86 -6.31
C LEU A 33 -5.89 -4.66 -5.06
N ILE A 34 -7.12 -4.51 -4.57
CA ILE A 34 -7.65 -5.34 -3.47
C ILE A 34 -9.06 -5.82 -3.82
N PRO A 35 -9.46 -7.02 -3.36
CA PRO A 35 -10.81 -7.52 -3.59
C PRO A 35 -11.85 -6.77 -2.74
N PRO A 36 -13.15 -6.81 -3.12
CA PRO A 36 -14.25 -6.21 -2.36
C PRO A 36 -14.25 -6.62 -0.90
N ASP A 37 -14.06 -7.92 -0.61
CA ASP A 37 -14.07 -8.45 0.76
C ASP A 37 -13.03 -7.78 1.65
N THR A 38 -11.83 -7.47 1.12
CA THR A 38 -10.78 -6.75 1.87
C THR A 38 -11.20 -5.31 2.18
N LYS A 39 -11.90 -4.64 1.26
CA LYS A 39 -12.47 -3.32 1.53
C LYS A 39 -13.53 -3.44 2.63
N ASP A 40 -14.48 -4.37 2.50
CA ASP A 40 -15.56 -4.52 3.45
C ASP A 40 -15.06 -4.82 4.87
N GLU A 41 -13.99 -5.62 5.02
CA GLU A 41 -13.32 -5.85 6.32
C GLU A 41 -12.76 -4.57 6.96
N VAL A 42 -12.17 -3.67 6.15
CA VAL A 42 -11.68 -2.37 6.64
C VAL A 42 -12.85 -1.50 7.12
N PHE A 43 -13.94 -1.47 6.36
CA PHE A 43 -15.12 -0.64 6.63
C PHE A 43 -16.08 -1.26 7.65
N ALA A 44 -15.91 -2.54 8.01
CA ALA A 44 -16.66 -3.18 9.06
C ALA A 44 -16.41 -2.47 10.40
N GLY A 45 -17.41 -1.70 10.85
CA GLY A 45 -17.37 -0.98 12.13
C GLY A 45 -17.43 -1.90 13.35
N ALA A 46 -17.90 -3.15 13.18
CA ALA A 46 -18.17 -4.08 14.27
C ALA A 46 -16.95 -4.90 14.74
N THR A 47 -15.80 -4.83 14.05
CA THR A 47 -14.66 -5.71 14.37
C THR A 47 -13.89 -5.30 15.64
N GLY A 48 -14.17 -4.11 16.20
CA GLY A 48 -13.48 -3.59 17.39
C GLY A 48 -11.97 -3.36 17.19
N LEU A 49 -11.47 -3.56 15.96
CA LEU A 49 -10.07 -3.34 15.60
C LEU A 49 -9.86 -1.85 15.36
N ASN A 50 -8.80 -1.31 15.97
CA ASN A 50 -8.34 0.03 15.66
C ASN A 50 -7.76 0.10 14.24
N ASP A 51 -7.67 1.31 13.69
CA ASP A 51 -7.19 1.55 12.32
C ASP A 51 -5.76 1.02 12.08
N PHE A 52 -4.93 0.95 13.12
CA PHE A 52 -3.60 0.34 13.02
C PHE A 52 -3.66 -1.16 12.73
N ARG A 53 -4.51 -1.91 13.43
CA ARG A 53 -4.67 -3.36 13.20
C ARG A 53 -5.29 -3.64 11.83
N LYS A 54 -6.29 -2.85 11.44
CA LYS A 54 -6.90 -2.93 10.09
C LYS A 54 -5.89 -2.62 8.99
N SER A 55 -5.08 -1.58 9.18
CA SER A 55 -3.97 -1.24 8.27
C SER A 55 -2.95 -2.38 8.16
N SER A 56 -2.61 -3.03 9.28
CA SER A 56 -1.69 -4.18 9.27
C SER A 56 -2.25 -5.36 8.47
N GLN A 57 -3.56 -5.62 8.60
CA GLN A 57 -4.25 -6.64 7.79
C GLN A 57 -4.23 -6.28 6.31
N LEU A 58 -4.52 -5.04 5.96
CA LEU A 58 -4.47 -4.57 4.56
C LEU A 58 -3.07 -4.75 3.96
N VAL A 59 -2.01 -4.37 4.68
CA VAL A 59 -0.62 -4.56 4.22
C VAL A 59 -0.28 -6.04 4.05
N ASN A 60 -0.76 -6.92 4.93
CA ASN A 60 -0.60 -8.36 4.80
C ASN A 60 -1.32 -8.90 3.55
N VAL A 61 -2.53 -8.43 3.25
CA VAL A 61 -3.25 -8.78 2.02
C VAL A 61 -2.47 -8.32 0.78
N LEU A 62 -1.96 -7.08 0.77
CA LEU A 62 -1.15 -6.57 -0.33
C LEU A 62 0.11 -7.41 -0.56
N GLN A 63 0.78 -7.89 0.49
CA GLN A 63 1.93 -8.80 0.37
C GLN A 63 1.52 -10.14 -0.25
N LYS A 64 0.41 -10.74 0.19
CA LYS A 64 -0.08 -12.01 -0.38
C LYS A 64 -0.46 -11.87 -1.85
N LEU A 65 -1.15 -10.79 -2.21
CA LEU A 65 -1.53 -10.51 -3.60
C LEU A 65 -0.30 -10.22 -4.47
N LEU A 66 0.68 -9.49 -3.94
CA LEU A 66 1.96 -9.27 -4.61
C LEU A 66 2.69 -10.60 -4.92
N GLU A 67 2.66 -11.53 -3.97
CA GLU A 67 3.25 -12.86 -4.14
C GLU A 67 2.53 -13.74 -5.16
N ALA A 68 1.20 -13.61 -5.23
CA ALA A 68 0.37 -14.34 -6.19
C ALA A 68 0.32 -13.69 -7.58
N SER A 69 0.77 -12.44 -7.71
CA SER A 69 0.70 -11.68 -8.97
C SER A 69 1.57 -12.29 -10.06
N VAL A 70 1.05 -12.32 -11.29
CA VAL A 70 1.79 -12.71 -12.49
C VAL A 70 2.94 -11.74 -12.77
N ASN A 71 2.78 -10.46 -12.39
CA ASN A 71 3.81 -9.43 -12.51
C ASN A 71 3.96 -8.66 -11.18
N PRO A 72 4.77 -9.20 -10.23
CA PRO A 72 4.94 -8.59 -8.91
C PRO A 72 5.55 -7.19 -8.96
N GLU A 73 6.42 -6.91 -9.94
CA GLU A 73 7.01 -5.57 -10.07
C GLU A 73 5.95 -4.53 -10.45
N GLN A 74 5.14 -4.81 -11.48
CA GLN A 74 4.08 -3.88 -11.88
C GLN A 74 3.04 -3.70 -10.79
N TYR A 75 2.62 -4.78 -10.13
CA TYR A 75 1.67 -4.70 -9.03
C TYR A 75 2.19 -3.81 -7.88
N LEU A 76 3.48 -3.89 -7.54
CA LEU A 76 4.07 -3.01 -6.53
C LEU A 76 4.18 -1.55 -7.00
N ILE A 77 4.42 -1.31 -8.29
CA ILE A 77 4.39 0.03 -8.89
C ILE A 77 2.98 0.62 -8.80
N ASP A 78 1.95 -0.15 -9.10
CA ASP A 78 0.55 0.30 -9.07
C ASP A 78 0.11 0.67 -7.64
N ILE A 79 0.53 -0.12 -6.64
CA ILE A 79 0.37 0.26 -5.23
C ILE A 79 1.03 1.62 -4.97
N CYS A 80 2.28 1.81 -5.41
CA CYS A 80 2.99 3.06 -5.19
C CYS A 80 2.27 4.26 -5.85
N HIS A 81 1.72 4.09 -7.05
CA HIS A 81 0.91 5.13 -7.71
C HIS A 81 -0.35 5.50 -6.91
N VAL A 82 -1.02 4.52 -6.29
CA VAL A 82 -2.15 4.82 -5.41
C VAL A 82 -1.71 5.63 -4.19
N LEU A 83 -0.58 5.25 -3.58
CA LEU A 83 -0.07 5.91 -2.38
C LEU A 83 0.39 7.35 -2.63
N THR A 84 1.05 7.64 -3.76
CA THR A 84 1.50 9.00 -4.09
C THR A 84 0.33 9.96 -4.35
N LYS A 85 -0.81 9.45 -4.84
CA LYS A 85 -2.03 10.24 -5.09
C LYS A 85 -2.80 10.63 -3.82
N GLN A 86 -2.47 10.07 -2.66
CA GLN A 86 -3.20 10.33 -1.41
C GLN A 86 -2.98 11.72 -0.81
N GLN A 87 -2.12 12.57 -1.41
CA GLN A 87 -1.69 13.87 -0.87
C GLN A 87 -1.18 13.80 0.58
N HIS A 88 -0.64 12.65 0.98
CA HIS A 88 -0.14 12.38 2.32
C HIS A 88 1.37 12.19 2.25
N ARG A 89 2.14 13.20 2.72
CA ARG A 89 3.60 13.27 2.55
C ARG A 89 4.32 11.96 2.90
N THR A 90 4.02 11.36 4.06
CA THR A 90 4.66 10.11 4.48
C THR A 90 4.36 8.93 3.54
N LEU A 91 3.16 8.86 2.96
CA LEU A 91 2.81 7.81 1.99
C LEU A 91 3.55 8.03 0.68
N THR A 92 3.63 9.29 0.21
CA THR A 92 4.41 9.67 -0.97
C THR A 92 5.90 9.36 -0.80
N ASP A 93 6.48 9.65 0.37
CA ASP A 93 7.89 9.38 0.68
C ASP A 93 8.18 7.87 0.69
N ILE A 94 7.30 7.07 1.31
CA ILE A 94 7.42 5.61 1.32
C ILE A 94 7.29 5.04 -0.11
N ALA A 95 6.31 5.49 -0.88
CA ALA A 95 6.10 5.04 -2.25
C ALA A 95 7.31 5.36 -3.14
N THR A 96 7.83 6.59 -3.04
CA THR A 96 9.05 6.99 -3.76
C THR A 96 10.25 6.13 -3.37
N SER A 97 10.40 5.82 -2.08
CA SER A 97 11.46 4.94 -1.59
C SER A 97 11.35 3.53 -2.16
N ILE A 98 10.15 2.94 -2.19
CA ILE A 98 9.90 1.63 -2.79
C ILE A 98 10.23 1.63 -4.29
N LEU A 99 9.78 2.65 -5.02
CA LEU A 99 10.04 2.81 -6.45
C LEU A 99 11.54 2.95 -6.75
N HIS A 100 12.27 3.69 -5.93
CA HIS A 100 13.73 3.76 -6.01
C HIS A 100 14.39 2.39 -5.81
N TRP A 101 13.94 1.59 -4.84
CA TRP A 101 14.45 0.23 -4.61
C TRP A 101 14.13 -0.75 -5.75
N LEU A 102 13.12 -0.46 -6.56
CA LEU A 102 12.81 -1.18 -7.79
C LEU A 102 13.63 -0.73 -9.00
N GLY A 103 14.49 0.30 -8.85
CA GLY A 103 15.17 0.94 -9.98
C GLY A 103 14.23 1.75 -10.87
N LYS A 104 13.01 2.01 -10.41
CA LYS A 104 12.01 2.86 -11.06
C LYS A 104 12.05 4.23 -10.39
N CYS A 105 13.12 4.99 -10.58
CA CYS A 105 13.12 6.37 -10.09
C CYS A 105 12.02 7.14 -10.82
N VAL A 106 11.01 7.59 -10.07
CA VAL A 106 10.16 8.69 -10.53
C VAL A 106 11.02 9.93 -10.38
N PHE A 107 11.45 10.50 -11.49
CA PHE A 107 12.20 11.76 -11.55
C PHE A 107 11.36 12.89 -10.93
N VAL A 108 11.39 13.06 -9.60
CA VAL A 108 10.79 14.27 -8.98
C VAL A 108 11.71 14.96 -7.99
N HIS A 109 12.76 14.32 -7.46
CA HIS A 109 13.77 15.02 -6.63
C HIS A 109 15.18 14.44 -6.86
N CYS A 110 15.79 14.81 -7.99
CA CYS A 110 17.24 15.00 -8.05
C CYS A 110 17.49 16.50 -8.27
N GLN A 111 17.67 17.21 -7.18
CA GLN A 111 18.46 18.44 -7.09
C GLN A 111 19.38 18.29 -5.88
#